data_AF-A0A6M3L454-F1
#
_entry.id   AF-A0A6M3L454-F1
#
_cell.length_a   1.000
_cell.length_b   1.000
_cell.length_c   1.000
_cell.angle_alpha   90.00
_cell.angle_beta   90.00
_cell.angle_gamma   90.00
#
_symmetry.space_group_name_H-M   'P 1'
#
loop_
_entity.id
_entity.type
_entity.pdbx_description
1 polymer ?
#
loop_
_entity_poly.entity_id
_entity_poly.type
_entity_poly.pdbx_seq_one_letter_code
_entity_poly.pdbx_strand_id
1 'polypeptide(L)'
;MTDSISGTKIRDRILKSRKVDLKPYTRIPVTPDQLETFFAKSYLMKYIEKLTGIDIESIVFSDTLDNIVKMLKSKGIDDIDRSTISRWRTKINSAREAILDGKFWENFT
;
A
#
# COMPACT_ATOMS: atom_id res chain seq x y z
N MET A 1 -20.12 31.42 -27.50
CA MET A 1 -20.52 30.03 -27.18
C MET A 1 -19.48 29.47 -26.23
N THR A 2 -19.80 29.38 -24.94
CA THR A 2 -18.90 28.85 -23.91
C THR A 2 -19.03 27.34 -23.87
N ASP A 3 -18.08 26.64 -24.48
CA ASP A 3 -17.99 25.19 -24.40
C ASP A 3 -17.78 24.80 -22.93
N SER A 4 -18.83 24.28 -22.30
CA SER A 4 -18.74 23.69 -20.97
C SER A 4 -17.78 22.52 -21.04
N ILE A 5 -16.55 22.72 -20.57
CA ILE A 5 -15.57 21.65 -20.43
C ILE A 5 -16.14 20.68 -19.39
N SER A 6 -16.80 19.64 -19.88
CA SER A 6 -17.30 18.53 -19.07
C SER A 6 -16.17 18.05 -18.14
N GLY A 7 -16.45 17.92 -16.84
CA GLY A 7 -15.47 17.47 -15.84
C GLY A 7 -14.82 16.12 -16.19
N THR A 8 -15.48 15.32 -17.03
CA THR A 8 -14.92 14.09 -17.61
C THR A 8 -13.68 14.37 -18.47
N LYS A 9 -13.70 15.43 -19.30
CA LYS A 9 -12.56 15.81 -20.16
C LYS A 9 -11.36 16.30 -19.35
N ILE A 10 -11.59 16.93 -18.20
CA ILE A 10 -10.53 17.38 -17.28
C ILE A 10 -9.90 16.17 -16.59
N ARG A 11 -10.75 15.25 -16.08
CA ARG A 11 -10.33 14.01 -15.45
C ARG A 11 -9.47 13.16 -16.39
N ASP A 12 -9.89 12.96 -17.63
CA ASP A 12 -9.17 12.15 -18.61
C ASP A 12 -7.81 12.75 -18.97
N ARG A 13 -7.73 14.09 -19.02
CA ARG A 13 -6.48 14.81 -19.26
C ARG A 13 -5.51 14.67 -18.09
N ILE A 14 -6.01 14.73 -16.86
CA ILE A 14 -5.20 14.50 -15.64
C ILE A 14 -4.68 13.06 -15.60
N LEU A 15 -5.54 12.07 -15.86
CA LEU A 15 -5.16 10.65 -15.85
C LEU A 15 -4.11 10.33 -16.93
N LYS A 16 -4.27 10.88 -18.13
CA LYS A 16 -3.30 10.74 -19.22
C LYS A 16 -1.95 11.41 -18.92
N SER A 17 -1.97 12.57 -18.25
CA SER A 17 -0.73 13.25 -17.82
C SER A 17 0.05 12.47 -16.75
N ARG A 18 -0.63 11.59 -16.01
CA ARG A 18 -0.04 10.74 -14.96
C ARG A 18 0.37 9.34 -15.43
N LYS A 19 0.36 9.07 -16.76
CA LYS A 19 0.70 7.77 -17.36
C LYS A 19 -0.06 6.57 -16.77
N VAL A 20 -1.31 6.79 -16.35
CA VAL A 20 -2.17 5.69 -15.87
C VAL A 20 -2.81 5.01 -17.08
N ASP A 21 -2.31 3.83 -17.45
CA ASP A 21 -2.95 3.02 -18.49
C ASP A 21 -4.27 2.42 -17.97
N LEU A 22 -5.38 2.91 -18.55
CA LEU A 22 -6.72 2.44 -18.26
C LEU A 22 -6.93 1.09 -18.96
N LYS A 23 -7.08 0.00 -18.20
CA LYS A 23 -7.49 -1.30 -18.76
C LYS A 23 -8.86 -1.19 -19.45
N PRO A 24 -9.08 -1.92 -20.56
CA PRO A 24 -10.39 -1.93 -21.19
C PRO A 24 -11.40 -2.57 -20.22
N TYR A 25 -12.52 -1.87 -20.01
CA TYR A 25 -13.75 -2.30 -19.31
C TYR A 25 -13.92 -2.09 -17.79
N THR A 26 -13.02 -1.40 -17.08
CA THR A 26 -13.34 -0.94 -15.71
C THR A 26 -12.82 0.47 -15.45
N ARG A 27 -13.71 1.46 -15.47
CA ARG A 27 -13.46 2.86 -15.04
C ARG A 27 -13.33 3.00 -13.51
N ILE A 28 -12.83 1.97 -12.83
CA ILE A 28 -12.62 1.98 -11.38
C ILE A 28 -11.13 2.19 -11.17
N PRO A 29 -10.70 3.29 -10.54
CA PRO A 29 -9.32 3.43 -10.09
C PRO A 29 -9.00 2.22 -9.20
N VAL A 30 -7.95 1.47 -9.53
CA VAL A 30 -7.45 0.43 -8.63
C VAL A 30 -7.04 1.16 -7.35
N THR A 31 -7.74 0.91 -6.24
CA THR A 31 -7.35 1.53 -4.97
C THR A 31 -6.03 0.90 -4.52
N PRO A 32 -5.19 1.61 -3.73
CA PRO A 32 -3.94 1.04 -3.22
C PRO A 32 -4.11 -0.31 -2.51
N ASP A 33 -5.32 -0.61 -2.04
CA ASP A 33 -5.72 -1.83 -1.33
C ASP A 33 -5.98 -3.01 -2.29
N GLN A 34 -6.13 -2.75 -3.58
CA GLN A 34 -6.38 -3.74 -4.64
C GLN A 34 -5.12 -4.12 -5.42
N LEU A 35 -3.99 -3.45 -5.17
CA LEU A 35 -2.70 -3.82 -5.72
C LEU A 35 -2.14 -4.96 -4.87
N GLU A 36 -1.82 -6.11 -5.47
CA GLU A 36 -0.99 -7.13 -4.81
C GLU A 36 0.31 -6.45 -4.36
N THR A 37 0.53 -6.34 -3.04
CA THR A 37 1.69 -5.62 -2.51
C THR A 37 2.95 -6.45 -2.70
N PHE A 38 3.70 -6.20 -3.76
CA PHE A 38 4.98 -6.86 -4.02
C PHE A 38 6.15 -6.20 -3.29
N PHE A 39 6.08 -6.01 -1.96
CA PHE A 39 7.25 -5.55 -1.19
C PHE A 39 7.92 -6.69 -0.44
N ALA A 40 9.25 -6.64 -0.37
CA ALA A 40 10.02 -7.63 0.36
C ALA A 40 9.80 -7.47 1.89
N LYS A 41 9.00 -8.37 2.48
CA LYS A 41 8.83 -8.48 3.93
C LYS A 41 10.17 -8.71 4.63
N SER A 42 10.39 -8.02 5.75
CA SER A 42 11.61 -8.21 6.56
C SER A 42 11.59 -9.60 7.23
N TYR A 43 12.77 -10.07 7.69
CA TYR A 43 12.83 -11.33 8.45
C TYR A 43 11.94 -11.30 9.70
N LEU A 44 11.89 -10.16 10.39
CA LEU A 44 11.04 -9.99 11.57
C LEU A 44 9.55 -10.10 11.21
N MET A 45 9.12 -9.48 10.10
CA MET A 45 7.75 -9.63 9.61
C MET A 45 7.45 -11.10 9.36
N LYS A 46 8.23 -11.79 8.53
CA LYS A 46 8.04 -13.21 8.19
C LYS A 46 7.99 -14.10 9.42
N TYR A 47 8.86 -13.85 10.39
CA TYR A 47 8.90 -14.58 11.66
C TYR A 47 7.58 -14.43 12.43
N ILE A 48 7.06 -13.21 12.54
CA ILE A 48 5.81 -12.93 13.26
C ILE A 48 4.61 -13.52 12.53
N GLU A 49 4.56 -13.43 11.20
CA GLU A 49 3.49 -14.06 10.41
C GLU A 49 3.49 -15.57 10.61
N LYS A 50 4.67 -16.20 10.62
CA LYS A 50 4.81 -17.63 10.88
C LYS A 50 4.38 -18.02 12.29
N LEU A 51 4.72 -17.22 13.30
CA LEU A 51 4.37 -17.50 14.70
C LEU A 51 2.89 -17.27 15.00
N THR A 52 2.32 -16.19 14.47
CA THR A 52 1.00 -15.70 14.88
C THR A 52 -0.10 -16.04 13.89
N GLY A 53 0.25 -16.45 12.67
CA GLY A 53 -0.68 -16.66 11.55
C GLY A 53 -1.28 -15.38 11.00
N ILE A 54 -0.84 -14.21 11.47
CA ILE A 54 -1.36 -12.90 11.07
C ILE A 54 -0.53 -12.36 9.93
N ASP A 55 -1.18 -11.88 8.88
CA ASP A 55 -0.52 -11.10 7.83
C ASP A 55 -0.24 -9.67 8.32
N ILE A 56 1.04 -9.27 8.32
CA ILE A 56 1.46 -7.96 8.83
C ILE A 56 0.84 -6.83 8.03
N GLU A 57 0.68 -6.98 6.71
CA GLU A 57 0.14 -5.94 5.85
C GLU A 57 -1.30 -5.58 6.22
N SER A 58 -2.10 -6.59 6.57
CA SER A 58 -3.47 -6.40 7.02
C SER A 58 -3.59 -5.62 8.34
N ILE A 59 -2.64 -5.81 9.28
CA ILE A 59 -2.75 -5.22 10.62
C ILE A 59 -2.03 -3.89 10.77
N VAL A 60 -0.99 -3.63 9.98
CA VAL A 60 -0.17 -2.43 10.19
C VAL A 60 -0.97 -1.15 9.98
N PHE A 61 -2.06 -1.17 9.21
CA PHE A 61 -2.93 -0.02 8.96
C PHE A 61 -4.30 -0.12 9.63
N SER A 62 -4.59 -1.20 10.36
CA SER A 62 -5.93 -1.44 10.90
C SER A 62 -6.27 -0.59 12.13
N ASP A 63 -5.26 -0.12 12.87
CA ASP A 63 -5.44 0.60 14.13
C ASP A 63 -4.26 1.56 14.43
N THR A 64 -4.22 2.18 15.61
CA THR A 64 -3.11 2.97 16.11
C THR A 64 -1.86 2.11 16.38
N LEU A 65 -0.68 2.74 16.36
CA LEU A 65 0.59 2.04 16.64
C LEU A 65 0.57 1.34 18.01
N ASP A 66 -0.02 1.99 19.02
CA ASP A 66 -0.09 1.45 20.39
C ASP A 66 -0.98 0.19 20.45
N ASN A 67 -2.11 0.20 19.74
CA ASN A 67 -3.01 -0.95 19.71
C ASN A 67 -2.39 -2.14 18.96
N ILE A 68 -1.69 -1.88 17.86
CA ILE A 68 -0.96 -2.93 17.12
C ILE A 68 0.14 -3.55 18.00
N VAL A 69 0.91 -2.72 18.72
CA VAL A 69 1.93 -3.21 19.67
C VAL A 69 1.28 -4.07 20.75
N LYS A 70 0.19 -3.60 21.38
CA LYS A 70 -0.53 -4.37 22.40
C LYS A 70 -1.04 -5.72 21.86
N MET A 71 -1.58 -5.73 20.64
CA MET A 71 -2.08 -6.94 19.98
C MET A 71 -0.95 -7.94 19.67
N LEU A 72 0.21 -7.47 19.22
CA LEU A 72 1.35 -8.35 18.95
C LEU A 72 1.96 -8.89 20.25
N LYS A 73 2.03 -8.06 21.29
CA LYS A 73 2.47 -8.49 22.63
C LYS A 73 1.53 -9.51 23.25
N SER A 74 0.21 -9.36 23.12
CA SER A 74 -0.75 -10.36 23.61
C SER A 74 -0.65 -11.71 22.90
N LYS A 75 0.08 -11.77 21.77
CA LYS A 75 0.40 -12.98 21.01
C LYS A 75 1.82 -13.51 21.27
N GLY A 76 2.52 -12.96 22.27
CA GLY A 76 3.86 -13.40 22.66
C GLY A 76 4.99 -12.77 21.85
N ILE A 77 4.74 -11.66 21.14
CA ILE A 77 5.78 -10.88 20.46
C ILE A 77 6.15 -9.66 21.30
N ASP A 78 7.07 -9.84 22.26
CA ASP A 78 7.41 -8.79 23.23
C ASP A 78 8.39 -7.73 22.68
N ASP A 79 9.24 -8.11 21.73
CA ASP A 79 10.30 -7.27 21.15
C ASP A 79 9.82 -6.31 20.04
N ILE A 80 8.55 -5.91 20.09
CA ILE A 80 7.96 -4.95 19.16
C ILE A 80 7.60 -3.64 19.85
N ASP A 81 8.01 -2.55 19.20
CA ASP A 81 7.74 -1.18 19.61
C ASP A 81 7.04 -0.39 18.49
N ARG A 82 6.58 0.81 18.84
CA ARG A 82 5.90 1.72 17.90
C ARG A 82 6.79 2.10 16.72
N SER A 83 8.11 2.24 16.96
CA SER A 83 9.05 2.65 15.92
C SER A 83 9.16 1.59 14.82
N THR A 84 9.10 0.31 15.19
CA THR A 84 9.12 -0.82 14.27
C THR A 84 7.86 -0.85 13.41
N ILE A 85 6.68 -0.71 14.02
CA ILE A 85 5.41 -0.64 13.27
C ILE A 85 5.37 0.58 12.34
N SER A 86 5.87 1.73 12.80
CA SER A 86 5.98 2.94 11.97
C SER A 86 6.87 2.72 10.75
N ARG A 87 8.07 2.13 10.94
CA ARG A 87 8.97 1.77 9.83
C ARG A 87 8.32 0.82 8.83
N TRP A 88 7.52 -0.13 9.32
CA TRP A 88 6.78 -1.04 8.46
C TRP A 88 5.75 -0.32 7.61
N ARG A 89 4.96 0.58 8.20
CA ARG A 89 4.01 1.42 7.44
C ARG A 89 4.70 2.21 6.35
N THR A 90 5.81 2.89 6.67
CA THR A 90 6.58 3.65 5.69
C THR A 90 7.05 2.76 4.56
N LYS A 91 7.63 1.59 4.87
CA LYS A 91 8.11 0.65 3.85
C LYS A 91 6.97 0.17 2.93
N ILE A 92 5.81 -0.12 3.49
CA ILE A 92 4.64 -0.58 2.74
C ILE A 92 4.08 0.55 1.86
N ASN A 93 3.93 1.75 2.42
CA ASN A 93 3.47 2.92 1.66
C ASN A 93 4.43 3.27 0.53
N SER A 94 5.75 3.31 0.78
CA SER A 94 6.74 3.58 -0.27
C SER A 94 6.70 2.53 -1.38
N ALA A 95 6.46 1.26 -1.06
CA ALA A 95 6.28 0.24 -2.08
C ALA A 95 4.99 0.44 -2.90
N ARG A 96 3.88 0.78 -2.25
CA ARG A 96 2.61 1.12 -2.92
C ARG A 96 2.77 2.33 -3.83
N GLU A 97 3.43 3.39 -3.36
CA GLU A 97 3.75 4.58 -4.14
C GLU A 97 4.65 4.25 -5.35
N ALA A 98 5.70 3.43 -5.17
CA ALA A 98 6.56 3.03 -6.27
C ALA A 98 5.83 2.20 -7.36
N ILE A 99 4.84 1.39 -6.96
CA ILE A 99 3.97 0.66 -7.90
C ILE A 99 3.08 1.65 -8.67
N LEU A 100 2.46 2.61 -7.96
CA LEU A 100 1.59 3.62 -8.56
C LEU A 100 2.35 4.56 -9.50
N ASP A 101 3.60 4.89 -9.18
CA ASP A 101 4.48 5.76 -9.97
C ASP A 101 5.16 5.03 -11.14
N GLY A 102 4.87 3.73 -11.35
CA GLY A 102 5.44 2.93 -12.44
C GLY A 102 6.92 2.54 -12.27
N LYS A 103 7.61 3.07 -11.25
CA LYS A 103 9.03 2.78 -10.93
C LYS A 103 9.28 1.35 -10.47
N PHE A 104 8.23 0.63 -10.08
CA PHE A 104 8.32 -0.78 -9.71
C PHE A 104 8.85 -1.65 -10.87
N TRP A 105 8.38 -1.42 -12.11
CA TRP A 105 8.76 -2.23 -13.26
C TRP A 105 10.19 -1.96 -13.76
N GLU A 106 10.77 -0.79 -13.44
CA GLU A 106 12.14 -0.43 -13.81
C GLU A 106 13.20 -1.23 -13.01
N ASN A 107 12.85 -1.81 -11.86
CA ASN A 107 13.77 -2.61 -11.04
C ASN A 107 13.82 -4.10 -11.46
N PHE A 108 13.03 -4.50 -12.46
CA PHE A 108 12.98 -5.86 -13.00
C PHE A 108 13.39 -5.96 -14.48
N THR A 109 13.84 -4.86 -15.08
CA THR A 109 14.46 -4.78 -16.41
C THR A 109 15.96 -4.54 -16.29
#